data_AF-K9ZRQ4-F1
#
_entry.id   AF-K9ZRQ4-F1
#
_cell.length_a   1.000
_cell.length_b   1.000
_cell.length_c   1.000
_cell.angle_alpha   90.00
_cell.angle_beta   90.00
_cell.angle_gamma   90.00
#
_symmetry.space_group_name_H-M   'P 1'
#
loop_
_entity.id
_entity.type
_entity.pdbx_description
1 polymer ?
#
loop_
_entity_poly.entity_id
_entity_poly.type
_entity_poly.pdbx_seq_one_letter_code
_entity_poly.pdbx_strand_id
1 'polypeptide(L)'
;MAKRTLVASPKGIEKAKYALIRKNWTQQTLANDVHVASWATISKFFNGVPISYHIFIEICTMLELDWQDIAISSNLDITEIENQEQPLTPLAEIWQQLQSLGSSTEKMGLVLVKEETLAWSWQTNSIYEKSVSIGSHIRFEINLESSGYLLLIQKDTSGKVYCFCPSCFAPQAQLNQGKTVLPQEDAPMKSFKIEGEPGKEIIFAVITEEIPNLNWLPQENDEPLELTENHLSQLFNFISNHKDCRVMYTEYEVK
;
A
#
# COMPACT_ATOMS: atom_id res chain seq x y z
N MET A 1 -16.08 -22.32 -31.40
CA MET A 1 -14.70 -21.95 -31.78
C MET A 1 -14.04 -21.36 -30.55
N ALA A 2 -12.95 -21.95 -30.04
CA ALA A 2 -12.32 -21.50 -28.80
C ALA A 2 -11.83 -20.05 -28.97
N LYS A 3 -12.35 -19.14 -28.15
CA LYS A 3 -12.01 -17.72 -28.18
C LYS A 3 -10.60 -17.61 -27.59
N ARG A 4 -9.58 -17.56 -28.45
CA ARG A 4 -8.18 -17.43 -28.02
C ARG A 4 -8.05 -16.16 -27.19
N THR A 5 -7.59 -16.31 -25.95
CA THR A 5 -7.28 -15.19 -25.06
C THR A 5 -5.78 -14.98 -25.00
N LEU A 6 -5.38 -13.75 -24.70
CA LEU A 6 -4.00 -13.38 -24.43
C LEU A 6 -3.94 -12.64 -23.10
N VAL A 7 -2.82 -12.80 -22.42
CA VAL A 7 -2.51 -12.12 -21.15
C VAL A 7 -1.29 -11.24 -21.37
N ALA A 8 -1.30 -10.01 -20.84
CA ALA A 8 -0.12 -9.16 -20.91
C ALA A 8 0.85 -9.60 -19.81
N SER A 9 2.11 -9.87 -20.19
CA SER A 9 3.18 -10.13 -19.23
C SER A 9 3.40 -8.91 -18.33
N PRO A 10 3.94 -9.07 -17.11
CA PRO A 10 4.27 -7.92 -16.25
C PRO A 10 5.18 -6.89 -16.95
N LYS A 11 6.22 -7.36 -17.66
CA LYS A 11 7.09 -6.51 -18.49
C LYS A 11 6.34 -5.85 -19.65
N GLY A 12 5.39 -6.56 -20.24
CA GLY A 12 4.52 -6.04 -21.29
C GLY A 12 3.56 -4.96 -20.79
N ILE A 13 3.01 -5.11 -19.59
CA ILE A 13 2.17 -4.10 -18.92
C ILE A 13 2.99 -2.84 -18.64
N GLU A 14 4.22 -2.98 -18.14
CA GLU A 14 5.12 -1.83 -17.96
C GLU A 14 5.40 -1.12 -19.29
N LYS A 15 5.76 -1.86 -20.35
CA LYS A 15 5.94 -1.29 -21.70
C LYS A 15 4.68 -0.54 -22.18
N ALA A 16 3.50 -1.08 -21.91
CA ALA A 16 2.24 -0.44 -22.25
C ALA A 16 1.98 0.84 -21.43
N LYS A 17 2.31 0.85 -20.13
CA LYS A 17 2.25 2.06 -19.28
C LYS A 17 3.22 3.13 -19.78
N TYR A 18 4.44 2.76 -20.17
CA TYR A 18 5.40 3.69 -20.76
C TYR A 18 4.92 4.26 -22.11
N ALA A 19 4.26 3.44 -22.94
CA ALA A 19 3.69 3.91 -24.20
C ALA A 19 2.57 4.93 -23.99
N LEU A 20 1.72 4.75 -22.96
CA LEU A 20 0.72 5.73 -22.55
C LEU A 20 1.37 7.07 -22.17
N ILE A 21 2.41 7.04 -21.34
CA ILE A 21 3.14 8.25 -20.93
C ILE A 21 3.75 8.96 -22.14
N ARG A 22 4.40 8.22 -23.05
CA ARG A 22 4.98 8.79 -24.28
C ARG A 22 3.96 9.47 -25.19
N LYS A 23 2.72 8.97 -25.20
CA LYS A 23 1.60 9.52 -25.99
C LYS A 23 0.80 10.57 -25.21
N ASN A 24 1.16 10.86 -23.96
CA ASN A 24 0.41 11.71 -23.04
C ASN A 24 -1.05 11.24 -22.86
N TRP A 25 -1.25 9.92 -22.84
CA TRP A 25 -2.55 9.27 -22.73
C TRP A 25 -2.72 8.63 -21.35
N THR A 26 -3.96 8.55 -20.90
CA THR A 26 -4.34 7.75 -19.71
C THR A 26 -5.05 6.46 -20.15
N GLN A 27 -5.19 5.50 -19.24
CA GLN A 27 -6.03 4.32 -19.51
C GLN A 27 -7.48 4.71 -19.84
N GLN A 28 -7.97 5.82 -19.28
CA GLN A 28 -9.31 6.36 -19.55
C GLN A 28 -9.39 6.95 -20.96
N THR A 29 -8.36 7.65 -21.42
CA THR A 29 -8.23 8.13 -22.81
C THR A 29 -8.29 6.97 -23.80
N LEU A 30 -7.62 5.85 -23.48
CA LEU A 30 -7.62 4.65 -24.32
C LEU A 30 -9.02 3.99 -24.41
N ALA A 31 -9.80 4.05 -23.32
CA ALA A 31 -11.16 3.50 -23.27
C ALA A 31 -12.21 4.42 -23.93
N ASN A 32 -12.11 5.73 -23.72
CA ASN A 32 -13.16 6.69 -24.07
C ASN A 32 -12.90 7.46 -25.37
N ASP A 33 -11.66 7.81 -25.68
CA ASP A 33 -11.35 8.70 -26.81
C ASP A 33 -10.94 7.90 -28.05
N VAL A 34 -10.23 6.79 -27.85
CA VAL A 34 -9.75 5.90 -28.94
C VAL A 34 -10.77 4.79 -29.26
N HIS A 35 -11.79 4.58 -28.40
CA HIS A 35 -12.87 3.59 -28.56
C HIS A 35 -12.39 2.16 -28.86
N VAL A 36 -11.21 1.78 -28.38
CA VAL A 36 -10.57 0.49 -28.66
C VAL A 36 -11.32 -0.65 -27.98
N ALA A 37 -11.70 -0.45 -26.72
CA ALA A 37 -12.42 -1.42 -25.92
C ALA A 37 -13.09 -0.76 -24.72
N SER A 38 -13.99 -1.49 -24.05
CA SER A 38 -14.60 -1.01 -22.82
C SER A 38 -13.55 -0.77 -21.73
N TRP A 39 -13.83 0.17 -20.81
CA TRP A 39 -13.01 0.41 -19.61
C TRP A 39 -12.68 -0.88 -18.85
N ALA A 40 -13.66 -1.78 -18.69
CA ALA A 40 -13.46 -3.07 -18.03
C ALA A 40 -12.45 -3.95 -18.76
N THR A 41 -12.34 -3.85 -20.08
CA THR A 41 -11.37 -4.61 -20.89
C THR A 41 -9.98 -4.00 -20.86
N ILE A 42 -9.89 -2.67 -20.89
CA ILE A 42 -8.62 -1.95 -20.71
C ILE A 42 -8.04 -2.24 -19.32
N SER A 43 -8.87 -2.15 -18.28
CA SER A 43 -8.46 -2.49 -16.91
C SER A 43 -7.97 -3.94 -16.82
N LYS A 44 -8.63 -4.90 -17.47
CA LYS A 44 -8.17 -6.30 -17.53
C LYS A 44 -6.80 -6.43 -18.19
N PHE A 45 -6.55 -5.74 -19.29
CA PHE A 45 -5.23 -5.74 -19.96
C PHE A 45 -4.12 -5.25 -19.03
N PHE A 46 -4.31 -4.10 -18.37
CA PHE A 46 -3.30 -3.50 -17.47
C PHE A 46 -3.15 -4.21 -16.13
N ASN A 47 -4.10 -5.08 -15.77
CA ASN A 47 -4.07 -5.92 -14.57
C ASN A 47 -3.62 -7.36 -14.87
N GLY A 48 -3.16 -7.67 -16.08
CA GLY A 48 -2.69 -9.02 -16.43
C GLY A 48 -3.81 -10.08 -16.44
N VAL A 49 -5.06 -9.66 -16.67
CA VAL A 49 -6.21 -10.57 -16.78
C VAL A 49 -6.39 -10.97 -18.25
N PRO A 50 -6.73 -12.23 -18.56
CA PRO A 50 -6.95 -12.68 -19.93
C PRO A 50 -8.02 -11.85 -20.64
N ILE A 51 -7.67 -11.36 -21.84
CA ILE A 51 -8.61 -10.69 -22.74
C ILE A 51 -8.61 -11.36 -24.10
N SER A 52 -9.65 -11.08 -24.90
CA SER A 52 -9.78 -11.65 -26.24
C SER A 52 -8.59 -11.26 -27.12
N TYR A 53 -8.02 -12.21 -27.86
CA TYR A 53 -6.89 -11.98 -28.77
C TYR A 53 -7.07 -10.71 -29.61
N HIS A 54 -8.22 -10.56 -30.28
CA HIS A 54 -8.54 -9.38 -31.09
C HIS A 54 -8.34 -8.04 -30.34
N ILE A 55 -8.93 -7.92 -29.14
CA ILE A 55 -8.83 -6.70 -28.33
C ILE A 55 -7.40 -6.46 -27.87
N PHE A 56 -6.67 -7.53 -27.55
CA PHE A 56 -5.25 -7.44 -27.17
C PHE A 56 -4.41 -6.83 -28.29
N ILE A 57 -4.59 -7.33 -29.51
CA ILE A 57 -3.90 -6.81 -30.70
C ILE A 57 -4.25 -5.34 -30.95
N GLU A 58 -5.54 -4.98 -30.84
CA GLU A 58 -5.98 -3.60 -31.04
C GLU A 58 -5.35 -2.64 -30.01
N ILE A 59 -5.30 -3.02 -28.73
CA ILE A 59 -4.64 -2.26 -27.68
C ILE A 59 -3.14 -2.07 -28.00
N CYS A 60 -2.43 -3.16 -28.32
CA CYS A 60 -1.02 -3.09 -28.67
C CYS A 60 -0.76 -2.22 -29.91
N THR A 61 -1.63 -2.30 -30.92
CA THR A 61 -1.54 -1.49 -32.14
C THR A 61 -1.66 0.00 -31.83
N MET A 62 -2.63 0.39 -30.99
CA MET A 62 -2.82 1.80 -30.60
C MET A 62 -1.68 2.34 -29.75
N LEU A 63 -1.07 1.48 -28.94
CA LEU A 63 0.10 1.81 -28.14
C LEU A 63 1.43 1.73 -28.92
N GLU A 64 1.40 1.34 -30.20
CA GLU A 64 2.58 1.12 -31.06
C GLU A 64 3.56 0.10 -30.46
N LEU A 65 3.03 -1.02 -29.99
CA LEU A 65 3.79 -2.10 -29.38
C LEU A 65 3.59 -3.40 -30.14
N ASP A 66 4.64 -4.21 -30.21
CA ASP A 66 4.53 -5.57 -30.70
C ASP A 66 3.83 -6.44 -29.64
N TRP A 67 2.71 -7.05 -30.03
CA TRP A 67 1.94 -7.90 -29.13
C TRP A 67 2.69 -9.17 -28.76
N GLN A 68 3.62 -9.67 -29.60
CA GLN A 68 4.41 -10.87 -29.31
C GLN A 68 5.42 -10.63 -28.17
N ASP A 69 5.89 -9.40 -28.05
CA ASP A 69 6.81 -8.97 -26.98
C ASP A 69 6.12 -8.72 -25.63
N ILE A 70 4.79 -8.65 -25.65
CA ILE A 70 3.96 -8.27 -24.50
C ILE A 70 3.11 -9.44 -24.04
N ALA A 71 2.63 -10.29 -24.95
CA ALA A 71 1.69 -11.35 -24.66
C ALA A 71 2.35 -12.60 -24.08
N ILE A 72 1.66 -13.22 -23.14
CA ILE A 72 1.83 -14.61 -22.73
C ILE A 72 0.62 -15.36 -23.29
N SER A 73 0.86 -16.38 -24.11
CA SER A 73 -0.21 -17.15 -24.73
C SER A 73 -0.89 -18.06 -23.71
N SER A 74 -2.15 -17.80 -23.38
CA SER A 74 -2.97 -18.69 -22.55
C SER A 74 -3.57 -19.82 -23.40
N ASN A 75 -2.80 -20.87 -23.68
CA ASN A 75 -3.29 -22.16 -24.17
C ASN A 75 -2.67 -23.30 -23.34
N LEU A 76 -2.72 -23.17 -22.02
CA LEU A 76 -2.45 -24.27 -21.11
C LEU A 76 -3.61 -24.37 -20.14
N ASP A 77 -4.08 -25.60 -19.98
CA ASP A 77 -5.27 -25.99 -19.25
C ASP A 77 -5.29 -25.44 -17.83
N ILE A 78 -6.50 -25.08 -17.41
CA ILE A 78 -6.86 -24.55 -16.10
C ILE A 78 -6.78 -25.70 -15.09
N THR A 79 -5.57 -26.10 -14.74
CA THR A 79 -5.22 -26.89 -13.55
C THR A 79 -3.73 -26.61 -13.30
N GLU A 80 -3.38 -26.05 -12.14
CA GLU A 80 -2.00 -25.75 -11.69
C GLU A 80 -1.42 -24.36 -12.01
N ILE A 81 -2.18 -23.27 -11.83
CA ILE A 81 -1.58 -21.92 -11.61
C ILE A 81 -2.25 -21.24 -10.41
N GLU A 82 -2.21 -21.90 -9.27
CA GLU A 82 -1.93 -21.22 -8.01
C GLU A 82 -0.43 -21.50 -7.74
N ASN A 83 0.33 -20.46 -7.38
CA ASN A 83 1.79 -20.46 -7.14
C ASN A 83 2.68 -20.22 -8.37
N GLN A 84 2.70 -19.00 -8.88
CA GLN A 84 3.97 -18.40 -9.34
C GLN A 84 4.07 -16.96 -8.83
N GLU A 85 4.65 -16.83 -7.63
CA GLU A 85 5.21 -15.59 -7.11
C GLU A 85 6.22 -15.05 -8.13
N GLN A 86 6.02 -13.83 -8.61
CA GLN A 86 7.14 -13.06 -9.15
C GLN A 86 8.21 -13.00 -8.05
N PRO A 87 9.53 -13.06 -8.36
CA PRO A 87 10.55 -12.88 -7.35
C PRO A 87 10.28 -11.55 -6.66
N LEU A 88 9.82 -11.63 -5.41
CA LEU A 88 9.61 -10.48 -4.56
C LEU A 88 10.97 -9.78 -4.47
N THR A 89 10.97 -8.45 -4.50
CA THR A 89 12.22 -7.75 -4.12
C THR A 89 12.60 -8.21 -2.71
N PRO A 90 13.90 -8.28 -2.35
CA PRO A 90 14.30 -8.69 -1.01
C PRO A 90 13.55 -7.93 0.12
N LEU A 91 13.30 -6.63 -0.09
CA LEU A 91 12.46 -5.81 0.78
C LEU A 91 11.01 -6.32 0.89
N ALA A 92 10.40 -6.72 -0.23
CA ALA A 92 9.04 -7.26 -0.26
C ALA A 92 8.95 -8.65 0.37
N GLU A 93 9.98 -9.50 0.24
CA GLU A 93 10.06 -10.80 0.94
C GLU A 93 10.05 -10.60 2.45
N ILE A 94 10.92 -9.73 2.97
CA ILE A 94 10.97 -9.44 4.41
C ILE A 94 9.67 -8.79 4.89
N TRP A 95 9.06 -7.93 4.07
CA TRP A 95 7.76 -7.34 4.38
C TRP A 95 6.66 -8.42 4.53
N GLN A 96 6.61 -9.40 3.63
CA GLN A 96 5.67 -10.52 3.74
C GLN A 96 5.93 -11.35 5.01
N GLN A 97 7.20 -11.60 5.34
CA GLN A 97 7.56 -12.29 6.57
C GLN A 97 7.09 -11.51 7.81
N LEU A 98 7.34 -10.20 7.86
CA LEU A 98 6.87 -9.33 8.95
C LEU A 98 5.34 -9.31 9.05
N GLN A 99 4.64 -9.30 7.91
CA GLN A 99 3.18 -9.36 7.87
C GLN A 99 2.65 -10.68 8.43
N SER A 100 3.34 -11.81 8.22
CA SER A 100 2.95 -13.11 8.76
C SER A 100 3.12 -13.22 10.28
N LEU A 101 3.94 -12.36 10.89
CA LEU A 101 4.07 -12.23 12.36
C LEU A 101 2.89 -11.45 12.98
N GLY A 102 2.14 -10.71 12.17
CA GLY A 102 1.09 -9.81 12.63
C GLY A 102 -0.32 -10.24 12.24
N SER A 103 -1.31 -9.51 12.76
CA SER A 103 -2.71 -9.69 12.42
C SER A 103 -3.36 -8.38 11.98
N SER A 104 -4.27 -8.47 11.00
CA SER A 104 -5.10 -7.32 10.61
C SER A 104 -5.97 -6.90 11.79
N THR A 105 -6.18 -5.60 11.97
CA THR A 105 -6.92 -5.07 13.11
C THR A 105 -7.89 -3.94 12.73
N GLU A 106 -8.97 -3.83 13.50
CA GLU A 106 -9.88 -2.69 13.49
C GLU A 106 -9.65 -1.74 14.68
N LYS A 107 -8.60 -1.95 15.47
CA LYS A 107 -8.25 -1.11 16.63
C LYS A 107 -7.38 0.11 16.25
N MET A 108 -6.99 0.21 14.99
CA MET A 108 -6.26 1.35 14.45
C MET A 108 -6.64 1.63 13.01
N GLY A 109 -6.48 2.89 12.58
CA GLY A 109 -6.77 3.29 11.22
C GLY A 109 -6.86 4.80 11.05
N LEU A 110 -7.28 5.21 9.85
CA LEU A 110 -7.38 6.60 9.48
C LEU A 110 -8.68 7.25 9.95
N VAL A 111 -8.60 8.52 10.32
CA VAL A 111 -9.73 9.40 10.60
C VAL A 111 -9.59 10.67 9.76
N LEU A 112 -10.64 11.03 9.02
CA LEU A 112 -10.68 12.28 8.26
C LEU A 112 -10.81 13.48 9.18
N VAL A 113 -9.94 14.47 8.99
CA VAL A 113 -10.07 15.78 9.61
C VAL A 113 -11.09 16.57 8.80
N LYS A 114 -12.34 16.61 9.28
CA LYS A 114 -13.36 17.50 8.73
C LYS A 114 -13.06 18.92 9.22
N GLU A 115 -12.94 19.88 8.32
CA GLU A 115 -13.03 21.30 8.71
C GLU A 115 -14.34 21.50 9.48
N GLU A 116 -14.31 22.29 10.56
CA GLU A 116 -15.45 22.53 11.45
C GLU A 116 -16.62 23.22 10.72
N THR A 117 -17.36 22.49 9.91
CA THR A 117 -18.74 22.83 9.60
C THR A 117 -19.59 22.25 10.72
N LEU A 118 -20.32 23.11 11.43
CA LEU A 118 -21.29 22.82 12.49
C LEU A 118 -22.22 21.65 12.12
N ALA A 119 -21.79 20.41 12.34
CA ALA A 119 -22.56 19.21 12.05
C ALA A 119 -22.50 18.29 13.27
N TRP A 120 -23.66 18.13 13.91
CA TRP A 120 -23.86 17.21 15.02
C TRP A 120 -23.63 15.78 14.51
N SER A 121 -22.54 15.15 14.96
CA SER A 121 -22.14 13.83 14.46
C SER A 121 -22.97 12.72 15.12
N TRP A 122 -23.87 12.13 14.36
CA TRP A 122 -24.41 10.81 14.65
C TRP A 122 -23.32 9.77 14.37
N GLN A 123 -22.98 8.97 15.38
CA GLN A 123 -21.94 7.93 15.31
C GLN A 123 -22.29 6.90 14.23
N THR A 124 -21.46 6.79 13.20
CA THR A 124 -21.51 5.73 12.20
C THR A 124 -20.50 4.64 12.54
N ASN A 125 -20.95 3.39 12.51
CA ASN A 125 -20.29 2.18 13.04
C ASN A 125 -19.08 1.65 12.23
N SER A 126 -18.31 2.50 11.55
CA SER A 126 -16.93 2.18 11.14
C SER A 126 -16.02 3.17 11.83
N ILE A 127 -15.16 2.69 12.75
CA ILE A 127 -14.31 3.57 13.56
C ILE A 127 -13.26 4.27 12.68
N TYR A 128 -12.85 3.64 11.57
CA TYR A 128 -11.78 4.12 10.69
C TYR A 128 -12.13 4.02 9.20
N GLU A 129 -11.53 4.90 8.41
CA GLU A 129 -11.69 4.96 6.96
C GLU A 129 -10.91 3.85 6.26
N LYS A 130 -11.57 3.17 5.31
CA LYS A 130 -10.94 2.14 4.46
C LYS A 130 -10.46 2.69 3.12
N SER A 131 -10.87 3.90 2.77
CA SER A 131 -10.32 4.60 1.62
C SER A 131 -10.36 6.11 1.83
N VAL A 132 -9.34 6.80 1.33
CA VAL A 132 -9.17 8.24 1.46
C VAL A 132 -8.80 8.85 0.11
N SER A 133 -9.28 10.07 -0.16
CA SER A 133 -8.98 10.76 -1.41
C SER A 133 -7.70 11.58 -1.30
N ILE A 134 -6.92 11.65 -2.38
CA ILE A 134 -5.76 12.55 -2.48
C ILE A 134 -6.19 13.99 -2.17
N GLY A 135 -5.37 14.70 -1.38
CA GLY A 135 -5.64 16.04 -0.88
C GLY A 135 -6.43 16.11 0.43
N SER A 136 -6.99 14.98 0.89
CA SER A 136 -7.66 14.91 2.20
C SER A 136 -6.65 15.05 3.33
N HIS A 137 -7.08 15.65 4.43
CA HIS A 137 -6.30 15.67 5.68
C HIS A 137 -6.80 14.57 6.61
N ILE A 138 -5.87 13.77 7.12
CA ILE A 138 -6.14 12.63 7.98
C ILE A 138 -5.36 12.72 9.29
N ARG A 139 -5.83 11.99 10.28
CA ARG A 139 -5.05 11.55 11.44
C ARG A 139 -5.05 10.04 11.47
N PHE A 140 -4.00 9.46 12.03
CA PHE A 140 -3.97 8.04 12.35
C PHE A 140 -4.28 7.86 13.83
N GLU A 141 -5.14 6.91 14.16
CA GLU A 141 -5.46 6.59 15.54
C GLU A 141 -5.15 5.13 15.82
N ILE A 142 -4.64 4.87 17.02
CA ILE A 142 -4.38 3.54 17.53
C ILE A 142 -4.90 3.43 18.96
N ASN A 143 -5.67 2.37 19.25
CA ASN A 143 -6.11 2.05 20.59
C ASN A 143 -5.27 0.92 21.17
N LEU A 144 -4.40 1.26 22.11
CA LEU A 144 -3.51 0.32 22.80
C LEU A 144 -4.22 -0.35 23.97
N GLU A 145 -4.20 -1.68 24.01
CA GLU A 145 -4.79 -2.45 25.12
C GLU A 145 -3.90 -2.49 26.37
N SER A 146 -2.62 -2.17 26.20
CA SER A 146 -1.59 -2.18 27.24
C SER A 146 -0.59 -1.07 26.94
N SER A 147 0.05 -0.54 27.99
CA SER A 147 1.18 0.38 27.84
C SER A 147 2.35 -0.34 27.17
N GLY A 148 3.15 0.40 26.41
CA GLY A 148 4.32 -0.15 25.71
C GLY A 148 4.96 0.87 24.79
N TYR A 149 6.08 0.46 24.19
CA TYR A 149 6.79 1.22 23.18
C TYR A 149 6.23 0.88 21.79
N LEU A 150 5.80 1.92 21.06
CA LEU A 150 5.21 1.83 19.73
C LEU A 150 6.24 2.09 18.64
N LEU A 151 6.38 1.14 17.72
CA LEU A 151 6.92 1.39 16.39
C LEU A 151 5.77 1.46 15.39
N LEU A 152 5.67 2.57 14.66
CA LEU A 152 4.69 2.74 13.60
C LEU A 152 5.41 2.82 12.25
N ILE A 153 5.03 1.94 11.33
CA ILE A 153 5.70 1.77 10.04
C ILE A 153 4.65 1.81 8.93
N GLN A 154 4.84 2.68 7.94
CA GLN A 154 3.96 2.78 6.79
C GLN A 154 4.68 2.26 5.55
N LYS A 155 3.99 1.45 4.75
CA LYS A 155 4.34 1.19 3.36
C LYS A 155 3.40 1.96 2.45
N ASP A 156 3.98 2.84 1.65
CA ASP A 156 3.25 3.70 0.72
C ASP A 156 2.85 2.97 -0.57
N THR A 157 2.13 3.66 -1.45
CA THR A 157 1.68 3.11 -2.74
C THR A 157 2.82 2.82 -3.72
N SER A 158 4.00 3.42 -3.52
CA SER A 158 5.22 3.13 -4.29
C SER A 158 5.97 1.88 -3.80
N GLY A 159 5.60 1.37 -2.61
CA GLY A 159 6.23 0.24 -1.96
C GLY A 159 7.42 0.62 -1.07
N LYS A 160 7.72 1.92 -0.94
CA LYS A 160 8.69 2.41 0.04
C LYS A 160 8.11 2.28 1.44
N VAL A 161 8.99 2.11 2.41
CA VAL A 161 8.62 1.86 3.80
C VAL A 161 9.23 2.96 4.65
N TYR A 162 8.47 3.53 5.58
CA TYR A 162 8.91 4.60 6.45
C TYR A 162 8.54 4.32 7.91
N CYS A 163 9.44 4.65 8.83
CA CYS A 163 9.16 4.63 10.27
C CYS A 163 8.62 6.00 10.71
N PHE A 164 7.36 6.03 11.12
CA PHE A 164 6.62 7.23 11.57
C PHE A 164 6.63 7.41 13.09
N CYS A 165 6.88 6.35 13.86
CA CYS A 165 7.01 6.41 15.31
C CYS A 165 8.15 5.46 15.74
N PRO A 166 9.17 5.95 16.47
CA PRO A 166 9.42 7.38 16.79
C PRO A 166 9.63 8.24 15.53
N SER A 167 9.34 9.54 15.61
CA SER A 167 9.75 10.59 14.66
C SER A 167 9.25 11.95 15.17
N CYS A 168 9.52 13.03 14.44
CA CYS A 168 8.94 14.35 14.67
C CYS A 168 7.39 14.37 14.63
N PHE A 169 6.74 13.34 14.07
CA PHE A 169 5.28 13.19 14.09
C PHE A 169 4.75 12.47 15.33
N ALA A 170 5.61 11.70 16.00
CA ALA A 170 5.31 10.96 17.22
C ALA A 170 6.56 10.91 18.12
N PRO A 171 6.92 12.05 18.74
CA PRO A 171 8.11 12.14 19.60
C PRO A 171 8.03 11.19 20.79
N GLN A 172 6.84 10.98 21.36
CA GLN A 172 6.64 10.09 22.50
C GLN A 172 6.27 8.68 22.04
N ALA A 173 7.27 7.83 21.77
CA ALA A 173 7.06 6.44 21.38
C ALA A 173 6.64 5.52 22.55
N GLN A 174 6.95 5.88 23.80
CA GLN A 174 6.47 5.16 24.99
C GLN A 174 5.05 5.63 25.34
N LEU A 175 4.08 4.74 25.12
CA LEU A 175 2.67 5.06 25.25
C LEU A 175 2.02 4.32 26.41
N ASN A 176 1.05 4.98 27.04
CA ASN A 176 0.17 4.34 28.01
C ASN A 176 -0.99 3.62 27.30
N GLN A 177 -1.63 2.69 28.00
CA GLN A 177 -2.89 2.10 27.54
C GLN A 177 -3.91 3.17 27.15
N GLY A 178 -4.61 2.95 26.04
CA GLY A 178 -5.67 3.82 25.53
C GLY A 178 -5.42 4.32 24.12
N LYS A 179 -6.18 5.35 23.74
CA LYS A 179 -6.16 5.93 22.40
C LYS A 179 -5.00 6.91 22.25
N THR A 180 -4.18 6.69 21.23
CA THR A 180 -3.15 7.62 20.76
C THR A 180 -3.48 8.08 19.34
N VAL A 181 -3.17 9.34 19.04
CA VAL A 181 -3.41 9.96 17.73
C VAL A 181 -2.09 10.46 17.16
N LEU A 182 -1.87 10.22 15.87
CA LEU A 182 -0.75 10.71 15.09
C LEU A 182 -1.25 11.68 14.00
N PRO A 183 -0.58 12.82 13.77
CA PRO A 183 0.56 13.32 14.55
C PRO A 183 0.20 13.60 16.03
N GLN A 184 1.17 13.41 16.93
CA GLN A 184 1.00 13.69 18.36
C GLN A 184 0.90 15.20 18.64
N GLU A 185 0.48 15.58 19.84
CA GLU A 185 0.19 16.99 20.16
C GLU A 185 1.42 17.91 19.98
N ASP A 186 2.61 17.42 20.29
CA ASP A 186 3.87 18.17 20.17
C ASP A 186 4.49 18.13 18.76
N ALA A 187 3.86 17.45 17.80
CA ALA A 187 4.34 17.37 16.42
C ALA A 187 4.23 18.73 15.68
N PRO A 188 5.08 18.99 14.66
CA PRO A 188 5.08 20.24 13.91
C PRO A 188 3.82 20.42 13.02
N MET A 189 3.03 19.37 12.85
CA MET A 189 1.77 19.35 12.10
C MET A 189 0.68 18.67 12.90
N LYS A 190 -0.60 18.98 12.59
CA LYS A 190 -1.76 18.44 13.31
C LYS A 190 -2.54 17.38 12.51
N SER A 191 -2.15 17.12 11.28
CA SER A 191 -2.75 16.14 10.37
C SER A 191 -1.76 15.84 9.24
N PHE A 192 -1.92 14.68 8.61
CA PHE A 192 -1.21 14.33 7.38
C PHE A 192 -2.09 14.64 6.19
N LYS A 193 -1.53 15.29 5.17
CA LYS A 193 -2.20 15.44 3.89
C LYS A 193 -1.91 14.20 3.05
N ILE A 194 -2.94 13.58 2.48
CA ILE A 194 -2.78 12.46 1.56
C ILE A 194 -2.22 13.00 0.24
N GLU A 195 -1.05 12.51 -0.14
CA GLU A 195 -0.33 12.89 -1.36
C GLU A 195 0.22 11.63 -2.05
N GLY A 196 0.70 11.76 -3.29
CA GLY A 196 1.21 10.65 -4.08
C GLY A 196 0.17 10.07 -5.03
N GLU A 197 0.39 8.81 -5.43
CA GLU A 197 -0.42 8.11 -6.43
C GLU A 197 -1.48 7.22 -5.76
N PRO A 198 -2.64 7.03 -6.41
CA PRO A 198 -3.66 6.08 -5.94
C PRO A 198 -3.10 4.66 -5.78
N GLY A 199 -3.59 3.96 -4.77
CA GLY A 199 -3.22 2.58 -4.50
C GLY A 199 -3.35 2.21 -3.04
N LYS A 200 -2.87 1.02 -2.71
CA LYS A 200 -2.97 0.44 -1.38
C LYS A 200 -1.79 0.86 -0.50
N GLU A 201 -2.10 1.37 0.68
CA GLU A 201 -1.11 1.61 1.73
C GLU A 201 -1.37 0.68 2.92
N ILE A 202 -0.29 0.33 3.62
CA ILE A 202 -0.33 -0.57 4.76
C ILE A 202 0.41 0.10 5.91
N ILE A 203 -0.21 0.11 7.10
CA ILE A 203 0.41 0.60 8.32
C ILE A 203 0.57 -0.58 9.29
N PHE A 204 1.79 -0.79 9.75
CA PHE A 204 2.14 -1.68 10.85
C PHE A 204 2.31 -0.91 12.15
N ALA A 205 1.79 -1.49 13.21
CA ALA A 205 2.10 -1.14 14.59
C ALA A 205 2.78 -2.34 15.26
N VAL A 206 3.99 -2.14 15.76
CA VAL A 206 4.70 -3.09 16.61
C VAL A 206 4.72 -2.50 18.02
N ILE A 207 4.09 -3.20 18.96
CA ILE A 207 4.04 -2.82 20.37
C ILE A 207 4.95 -3.74 21.15
N THR A 208 5.81 -3.16 21.99
CA THR A 208 6.83 -3.85 22.78
C THR A 208 6.77 -3.37 24.22
N GLU A 209 7.14 -4.22 25.20
CA GLU A 209 7.17 -3.79 26.60
C GLU A 209 8.36 -2.89 26.92
N GLU A 210 9.51 -3.20 26.32
CA GLU A 210 10.76 -2.48 26.47
C GLU A 210 11.14 -1.73 25.18
N ILE A 211 11.99 -0.71 25.32
CA ILE A 211 12.52 0.04 24.17
C ILE A 211 13.30 -0.93 23.27
N PRO A 212 12.96 -1.06 21.98
CA PRO A 212 13.66 -1.94 21.05
C PRO A 212 15.14 -1.59 20.95
N ASN A 213 16.01 -2.59 21.02
CA ASN A 213 17.46 -2.42 20.83
C ASN A 213 17.82 -2.30 19.33
N LEU A 214 17.25 -1.28 18.67
CA LEU A 214 17.41 -0.97 17.26
C LEU A 214 18.11 0.40 17.16
N ASN A 215 19.41 0.39 16.90
CA ASN A 215 20.26 1.60 16.93
C ASN A 215 19.99 2.60 15.80
N TRP A 216 19.23 2.20 14.79
CA TRP A 216 18.85 3.02 13.64
C TRP A 216 17.51 3.73 13.85
N LEU A 217 16.80 3.50 14.98
CA LEU A 217 15.54 4.19 15.22
C LEU A 217 15.75 5.71 15.23
N PRO A 218 14.90 6.46 14.49
CA PRO A 218 14.96 7.92 14.52
C PRO A 218 14.69 8.45 15.93
N GLN A 219 15.26 9.61 16.25
CA GLN A 219 15.01 10.29 17.51
C GLN A 219 13.71 11.11 17.44
N GLU A 220 13.26 11.62 18.59
CA GLU A 220 11.96 12.30 18.75
C GLU A 220 11.73 13.47 17.79
N ASN A 221 12.78 14.15 17.34
CA ASN A 221 12.70 15.30 16.45
C ASN A 221 13.15 15.01 15.01
N ASP A 222 13.58 13.78 14.73
CA ASP A 222 14.06 13.41 13.40
C ASP A 222 12.88 13.22 12.43
N GLU A 223 13.10 13.47 11.15
CA GLU A 223 12.12 13.13 10.11
C GLU A 223 11.91 11.60 10.05
N PRO A 224 10.74 11.13 9.57
CA PRO A 224 10.51 9.70 9.35
C PRO A 224 11.62 9.05 8.51
N LEU A 225 12.15 7.94 9.01
CA LEU A 225 13.23 7.22 8.35
C LEU A 225 12.70 6.28 7.26
N GLU A 226 13.19 6.42 6.02
CA GLU A 226 12.97 5.41 4.96
C GLU A 226 13.71 4.11 5.35
N LEU A 227 12.96 3.02 5.51
CA LEU A 227 13.46 1.72 5.93
C LEU A 227 14.04 0.94 4.75
N THR A 228 15.29 0.51 4.92
CA THR A 228 15.98 -0.36 3.98
C THR A 228 15.74 -1.83 4.30
N GLU A 229 16.19 -2.72 3.42
CA GLU A 229 16.19 -4.17 3.63
C GLU A 229 16.84 -4.55 4.98
N ASN A 230 18.00 -3.98 5.27
CA ASN A 230 18.72 -4.24 6.52
C ASN A 230 17.93 -3.78 7.76
N HIS A 231 17.22 -2.64 7.69
CA HIS A 231 16.38 -2.19 8.80
C HIS A 231 15.23 -3.17 9.05
N LEU A 232 14.55 -3.61 7.97
CA LEU A 232 13.46 -4.58 8.09
C LEU A 232 13.94 -5.95 8.58
N SER A 233 15.11 -6.44 8.14
CA SER A 233 15.68 -7.68 8.65
C SER A 233 15.98 -7.62 10.14
N GLN A 234 16.55 -6.50 10.62
CA GLN A 234 16.83 -6.30 12.04
C GLN A 234 15.54 -6.23 12.86
N LEU A 235 14.53 -5.53 12.36
CA LEU A 235 13.21 -5.47 12.99
C LEU A 235 12.55 -6.84 13.05
N PHE A 236 12.55 -7.60 11.96
CA PHE A 236 12.00 -8.95 11.90
C PHE A 236 12.69 -9.88 12.91
N ASN A 237 14.03 -9.84 12.98
CA ASN A 237 14.81 -10.60 13.94
C ASN A 237 14.50 -10.20 15.39
N PHE A 238 14.32 -8.91 15.65
CA PHE A 238 13.91 -8.43 16.96
C PHE A 238 12.53 -9.01 17.32
N ILE A 239 11.50 -8.81 16.50
CA ILE A 239 10.15 -9.30 16.78
C ILE A 239 10.12 -10.82 16.97
N SER A 240 10.83 -11.57 16.13
CA SER A 240 10.84 -13.03 16.17
C SER A 240 11.50 -13.61 17.44
N ASN A 241 12.41 -12.87 18.06
CA ASN A 241 13.13 -13.30 19.27
C ASN A 241 12.44 -12.87 20.58
N HIS A 242 11.51 -11.92 20.52
CA HIS A 242 10.83 -11.37 21.69
C HIS A 242 9.35 -11.83 21.73
N LYS A 243 9.01 -12.67 22.72
CA LYS A 243 7.66 -13.27 22.84
C LYS A 243 6.54 -12.27 23.15
N ASP A 244 6.90 -11.11 23.70
CA ASP A 244 5.93 -10.10 24.15
C ASP A 244 5.72 -8.99 23.11
N CYS A 245 6.21 -9.19 21.88
CA CYS A 245 5.93 -8.30 20.76
C CYS A 245 4.52 -8.54 20.22
N ARG A 246 3.72 -7.48 20.14
CA ARG A 246 2.45 -7.51 19.43
C ARG A 246 2.56 -6.78 18.11
N VAL A 247 2.36 -7.50 17.01
CA VAL A 247 2.35 -6.94 15.65
C VAL A 247 0.93 -6.89 15.13
N MET A 248 0.51 -5.70 14.71
CA MET A 248 -0.82 -5.45 14.16
C MET A 248 -0.66 -4.64 12.88
N TYR A 249 -1.57 -4.82 11.91
CA TYR A 249 -1.58 -4.00 10.71
C TYR A 249 -2.98 -3.60 10.29
N THR A 250 -3.05 -2.50 9.54
CA THR A 250 -4.27 -2.06 8.88
C THR A 250 -3.90 -1.58 7.48
N GLU A 251 -4.88 -1.59 6.59
CA GLU A 251 -4.70 -1.23 5.19
C GLU A 251 -5.85 -0.33 4.74
N TYR A 252 -5.53 0.58 3.83
CA TYR A 252 -6.51 1.47 3.20
C TYR A 252 -6.12 1.77 1.76
N GLU A 253 -7.12 2.22 1.00
CA GLU A 253 -6.96 2.60 -0.40
C GLU A 253 -6.89 4.13 -0.55
N VAL A 254 -5.83 4.63 -1.18
CA VAL A 254 -5.71 6.01 -1.66
C VAL A 254 -6.37 6.10 -3.03
N LYS A 255 -7.29 7.06 -3.21
CA LYS A 255 -8.09 7.26 -4.42
C LYS A 255 -7.96 8.66 -5.00
#